data_AF-A0A3D5YPE1-F1
#
_entry.id   AF-A0A3D5YPE1-F1
#
_cell.length_a   1.000
_cell.length_b   1.000
_cell.length_c   1.000
_cell.angle_alpha   90.00
_cell.angle_beta   90.00
_cell.angle_gamma   90.00
#
_symmetry.space_group_name_H-M   'P 1'
#
loop_
_entity.id
_entity.type
_entity.pdbx_description
1 polymer ?
#
loop_
_entity_poly.entity_id
_entity_poly.type
_entity_poly.pdbx_seq_one_letter_code
_entity_poly.pdbx_strand_id
1 'polypeptide(L)' 'MELVRLNKYLKDQDICSRRKADEFIAKGYIKVNGQIITELGFKLNPLLDKVELSPELTLEKQQFRYIVLNKPKGYV' A
#
# COMPACT_ATOMS: atom_id res chain seq x y z
N MET A 1 17.21 -17.22 4.84
CA MET A 1 16.57 -16.16 4.04
C MET A 1 15.49 -15.54 4.90
N GLU A 2 15.49 -14.21 5.04
CA GLU A 2 14.59 -13.51 5.96
C GLU A 2 13.29 -13.15 5.24
N LEU A 3 12.17 -13.62 5.80
CA LEU A 3 10.83 -13.32 5.31
C LEU A 3 10.44 -11.88 5.71
N VAL A 4 10.13 -11.05 4.72
CA VAL A 4 9.75 -9.65 4.93
C VAL A 4 8.24 -9.53 4.86
N ARG A 5 7.64 -8.73 5.76
CA ARG A 5 6.21 -8.42 5.66
C ARG A 5 5.90 -7.65 4.38
N LEU A 6 4.82 -8.02 3.71
CA LEU A 6 4.37 -7.42 2.46
C LEU A 6 4.22 -5.89 2.57
N ASN A 7 3.60 -5.39 3.65
CA ASN A 7 3.45 -3.94 3.86
C ASN A 7 4.77 -3.19 4.08
N LYS A 8 5.78 -3.86 4.66
CA LYS A 8 7.14 -3.31 4.77
C LYS A 8 7.81 -3.32 3.40
N TYR A 9 7.72 -4.42 2.66
CA TYR A 9 8.28 -4.54 1.32
C TYR A 9 7.74 -3.44 0.37
N LEU A 10 6.43 -3.22 0.34
CA LEU A 10 5.80 -2.20 -0.51
C LEU A 10 6.24 -0.78 -0.15
N LYS A 11 6.47 -0.51 1.15
CA LYS A 11 7.01 0.77 1.62
C LYS A 11 8.48 0.92 1.21
N ASP A 12 9.27 -0.13 1.36
CA ASP A 12 10.70 -0.12 1.02
C ASP A 12 10.92 0.00 -0.50
N GLN A 13 9.93 -0.36 -1.32
CA GLN A 13 9.87 -0.14 -2.77
C GLN A 13 9.26 1.22 -3.16
N ASP A 14 8.98 2.11 -2.21
CA ASP A 14 8.35 3.43 -2.43
C ASP A 14 7.00 3.40 -3.19
N ILE A 15 6.29 2.26 -3.17
CA ILE A 15 4.98 2.11 -3.83
C ILE A 15 3.92 2.88 -3.05
N CYS A 16 3.89 2.72 -1.73
CA CYS A 16 2.90 3.36 -0.87
C CYS A 16 3.33 3.37 0.61
N SER A 17 2.63 4.16 1.43
CA SER A 17 2.84 4.14 2.88
C SER A 17 2.37 2.82 3.48
N ARG A 18 2.89 2.44 4.66
CA ARG A 18 2.52 1.17 5.33
C ARG A 18 1.00 1.01 5.51
N ARG A 19 0.29 2.08 5.89
CA ARG A 19 -1.17 2.05 6.06
C ARG A 19 -1.91 1.85 4.74
N LYS A 20 -1.45 2.54 3.69
CA LYS A 20 -2.05 2.43 2.36
C LYS A 20 -1.75 1.06 1.74
N ALA A 21 -0.60 0.47 2.06
CA ALA A 21 -0.29 -0.92 1.72
C ALA A 21 -1.29 -1.89 2.35
N ASP A 22 -1.62 -1.73 3.63
CA ASP A 22 -2.63 -2.57 4.30
C ASP A 22 -4.01 -2.43 3.61
N GLU A 23 -4.43 -1.22 3.23
CA GLU A 23 -5.66 -1.01 2.44
C GLU A 23 -5.61 -1.71 1.08
N PHE A 24 -4.49 -1.61 0.36
CA PHE A 24 -4.32 -2.24 -0.95
C PHE A 24 -4.30 -3.76 -0.89
N ILE A 25 -3.70 -4.33 0.16
CA ILE A 25 -3.75 -5.76 0.45
C ILE A 25 -5.21 -6.15 0.72
N ALA A 26 -5.90 -5.46 1.63
CA ALA A 26 -7.29 -5.77 1.97
C ALA A 26 -8.25 -5.69 0.76
N LYS A 27 -8.00 -4.75 -0.17
CA LYS A 27 -8.76 -4.61 -1.42
C LYS A 27 -8.38 -5.65 -2.49
N GLY A 28 -7.34 -6.46 -2.30
CA GLY A 28 -6.89 -7.46 -3.26
C GLY A 28 -6.15 -6.88 -4.46
N TYR A 29 -5.59 -5.67 -4.34
CA TYR A 29 -4.84 -5.03 -5.42
C TYR A 29 -3.41 -5.54 -5.57
N ILE A 30 -2.97 -6.46 -4.72
CA ILE A 30 -1.59 -6.96 -4.69
C ILE A 30 -1.58 -8.45 -5.00
N LYS A 31 -0.78 -8.82 -6.00
CA LYS A 31 -0.52 -10.20 -6.38
C LYS A 31 0.91 -10.57 -6.03
N VAL A 32 1.09 -11.73 -5.42
CA VAL A 32 2.41 -12.32 -5.18
C VAL A 32 2.46 -13.64 -5.94
N ASN A 33 3.42 -13.80 -6.84
CA ASN A 33 3.56 -14.97 -7.72
C ASN A 33 2.26 -15.34 -8.46
N GLY A 34 1.49 -14.33 -8.87
CA GLY A 34 0.22 -14.50 -9.58
C GLY A 34 -1.00 -14.76 -8.69
N GLN A 35 -0.84 -14.91 -7.37
CA GLN A 35 -1.94 -15.08 -6.43
C GLN A 35 -2.30 -13.77 -5.74
N ILE A 36 -3.58 -13.46 -5.66
CA ILE A 36 -4.07 -12.26 -4.96
C ILE A 36 -3.94 -12.49 -3.46
N ILE A 37 -3.22 -11.62 -2.77
CA ILE A 37 -3.06 -11.68 -1.32
C ILE A 37 -3.95 -10.63 -0.69
N THR A 38 -4.92 -11.09 0.11
CA THR A 38 -5.79 -10.23 0.93
C THR A 38 -5.49 -10.30 2.42
N GLU A 39 -4.59 -11.19 2.83
CA GLU A 39 -4.27 -11.42 4.24
C GLU A 39 -3.25 -10.41 4.76
N LEU A 40 -3.66 -9.64 5.77
CA LEU A 40 -2.79 -8.68 6.44
C LEU A 40 -1.72 -9.42 7.25
N GLY A 41 -0.45 -9.08 7.02
CA GLY A 41 0.67 -9.72 7.69
C GLY A 41 1.34 -10.85 6.90
N PHE A 42 0.90 -11.09 5.66
CA PHE A 42 1.59 -11.94 4.71
C PHE A 42 3.08 -11.59 4.65
N LYS A 43 3.92 -12.62 4.69
CA LYS A 43 5.38 -12.47 4.55
C LYS A 43 5.81 -13.11 3.24
N LEU A 44 6.65 -12.39 2.51
CA LEU A 44 7.22 -12.82 1.25
C LEU A 44 8.74 -12.80 1.31
N ASN A 45 9.37 -13.57 0.43
CA ASN A 45 10.79 -13.53 0.19
C ASN A 45 11.11 -12.49 -0.90
N PRO A 46 11.71 -11.33 -0.57
CA PRO A 46 11.93 -10.25 -1.53
C PRO A 46 12.87 -10.60 -2.69
N LEU A 47 13.61 -11.72 -2.60
CA LEU A 47 14.54 -12.19 -3.64
C LEU A 47 13.92 -13.22 -4.59
N LEU A 48 12.87 -13.93 -4.16
CA LEU A 48 12.26 -15.02 -4.91
C LEU A 48 10.86 -14.67 -5.38
N ASP A 49 10.10 -13.96 -4.55
CA ASP A 49 8.70 -13.68 -4.80
C ASP A 49 8.54 -12.43 -5.67
N LYS A 50 7.74 -12.56 -6.71
CA LYS A 50 7.39 -11.46 -7.60
C LYS A 50 6.11 -10.81 -7.11
N VAL A 51 6.20 -9.53 -6.74
CA VAL A 51 5.05 -8.72 -6.35
C VAL A 51 4.58 -7.90 -7.54
N GLU A 52 3.31 -8.05 -7.90
CA GLU A 52 2.65 -7.33 -8.99
C GLU A 52 1.48 -6.52 -8.44
N LEU A 53 1.38 -5.27 -8.88
CA LEU A 53 0.26 -4.40 -8.53
C LEU A 53 -0.83 -4.52 -9.58
N SER A 54 -2.09 -4.59 -9.15
CA SER A 54 -3.22 -4.55 -10.05
C SER A 54 -3.24 -3.21 -10.80
N PRO A 55 -3.55 -3.18 -12.11
CA PRO A 55 -3.70 -1.93 -12.86
C PRO A 55 -4.74 -0.97 -12.24
N GLU A 56 -5.73 -1.51 -11.53
CA GLU A 56 -6.75 -0.75 -10.78
C GLU A 56 -6.17 0.17 -9.70
N LEU A 57 -4.99 -0.16 -9.15
CA LEU A 57 -4.30 0.67 -8.17
C LEU A 57 -3.94 2.06 -8.73
N THR A 58 -3.68 2.13 -10.03
CA THR A 58 -3.27 3.36 -10.72
C THR A 58 -4.42 4.36 -10.84
N LEU A 59 -5.68 3.87 -10.78
CA LEU A 59 -6.89 4.68 -10.82
C LEU A 59 -7.18 5.38 -9.48
N GLU A 60 -6.65 4.89 -8.35
CA GLU A 60 -6.72 5.57 -7.04
C GLU A 60 -5.64 6.66 -6.88
N LYS A 61 -5.19 7.30 -7.97
CA LYS A 61 -4.45 8.56 -7.86
C LYS A 61 -5.34 9.57 -7.14
N GLN A 62 -5.04 9.80 -5.87
CA GLN A 62 -5.75 10.74 -5.02
C GLN A 62 -5.82 12.09 -5.74
N GLN A 63 -7.03 12.56 -6.02
CA GLN A 63 -7.24 13.94 -6.41
C GLN A 63 -6.71 14.81 -5.27
N PHE A 64 -5.63 15.54 -5.54
CA PHE A 64 -5.10 16.51 -4.59
C PHE A 64 -6.17 17.57 -4.33
N ARG A 65 -6.69 17.60 -3.10
CA ARG A 65 -7.59 18.64 -2.63
C ARG A 65 -6.77 19.63 -1.82
N TYR A 66 -6.64 20.85 -2.34
CA TYR A 66 -5.99 21.96 -1.65
C TYR A 66 -7.07 22.78 -0.94
N ILE A 67 -6.88 23.04 0.35
CA ILE A 67 -7.77 23.89 1.15
C ILE A 67 -6.91 24.99 1.75
N VAL A 68 -7.33 26.25 1.55
CA VAL A 68 -6.81 27.39 2.30
C VAL A 68 -7.76 27.63 3.47
N LEU A 69 -7.28 27.42 4.70
CA LEU A 69 -8.06 27.59 5.93
C LEU A 69 -7.46 28.70 6.78
N ASN A 70 -8.19 29.79 6.97
CA ASN A 70 -7.90 30.74 8.03
C ASN A 70 -8.51 30.22 9.35
N LYS A 71 -7.76 29.39 10.08
CA LYS A 71 -8.27 28.68 11.26
C LYS A 71 -8.48 29.66 12.44
N PRO A 72 -9.71 29.88 12.94
CA PRO A 72 -9.97 30.73 14.09
C PRO A 72 -9.56 30.06 15.41
N LYS A 73 -9.38 30.86 16.48
CA LYS A 73 -9.07 30.35 17.82
C LYS A 73 -10.24 29.49 18.34
N GLY A 74 -9.93 28.36 19.00
CA GLY A 74 -10.92 27.49 19.65
C GLY A 74 -11.26 26.18 18.93
N TYR A 75 -10.65 25.90 17.77
CA TYR A 75 -10.84 24.65 17.02
C TYR A 75 -9.54 23.83 17.00
N VAL A 76 -9.64 22.49 17.13
CA VAL A 76 -8.53 21.52 16.99
C VAL A 76 -8.61 20.83 15.63
#